data_AF-A0A5C6YT55-F1
#
_entry.id   AF-A0A5C6YT55-F1
#
_cell.length_a   1.000
_cell.length_b   1.000
_cell.length_c   1.000
_cell.angle_alpha   90.00
_cell.angle_beta   90.00
_cell.angle_gamma   90.00
#
_symmetry.space_group_name_H-M   'P 1'
#
loop_
_entity.id
_entity.type
_entity.pdbx_description
1 polymer ?
#
loop_
_entity_poly.entity_id
_entity_poly.type
_entity_poly.pdbx_seq_one_letter_code
_entity_poly.pdbx_strand_id
1 'polypeptide(L)'
;MTAFSNLKIGVRLTGGFAAVIALLIVLAVIGVTKISAVDANTEVILHDRFVKVQLAQTVENEVNKQLRAMRTALIVSDRAIVDSELAKLEASLPLVGRAIDQLGATVHSERGKAALQALVEGRAKFKDKERQLVDLIKAGKVDEGRTLLVTDILPLQTVYLGAVERFVETQAESMEEFGAQASALARGARTLMIVLSVIAVLLAVGIAVLLTRSITRPIAQAVRVAETVAAGDL
;
A
#
# COMPACT_ATOMS: atom_id res chain seq x y z
N MET A 1 18.69 1.45 -52.32
CA MET A 1 17.49 0.90 -51.65
C MET A 1 16.98 -0.38 -52.34
N THR A 2 17.85 -1.29 -52.75
CA THR A 2 17.51 -2.43 -53.64
C THR A 2 17.32 -3.78 -52.92
N ALA A 3 17.55 -3.86 -51.60
CA ALA A 3 17.41 -5.12 -50.87
C ALA A 3 15.94 -5.52 -50.60
N PHE A 4 15.05 -4.54 -50.40
CA PHE A 4 13.63 -4.82 -50.11
C PHE A 4 12.80 -5.21 -51.34
N SER A 5 13.23 -4.86 -52.55
CA SER A 5 12.49 -5.09 -53.79
C SER A 5 12.57 -6.53 -54.32
N ASN A 6 13.46 -7.37 -53.79
CA ASN A 6 13.63 -8.77 -54.22
C ASN A 6 12.95 -9.80 -53.31
N LEU A 7 12.31 -9.38 -52.21
CA LEU A 7 11.58 -10.29 -51.32
C LEU A 7 10.18 -10.61 -51.85
N LYS A 8 9.69 -11.84 -51.66
CA LYS A 8 8.30 -12.24 -51.95
C LYS A 8 7.33 -11.33 -51.18
N ILE A 9 6.20 -10.98 -51.81
CA ILE A 9 5.15 -10.10 -51.24
C ILE A 9 4.73 -10.55 -49.83
N GLY A 10 4.54 -11.86 -49.63
CA GLY A 10 4.19 -12.44 -48.33
C GLY A 10 5.19 -12.07 -47.23
N VAL A 11 6.49 -12.26 -47.46
CA VAL A 11 7.55 -11.98 -46.48
C VAL A 11 7.58 -10.50 -46.06
N ARG A 12 7.33 -9.58 -47.01
CA ARG A 12 7.24 -8.14 -46.71
C ARG A 12 6.05 -7.82 -45.81
N LEU A 13 4.89 -8.40 -46.10
CA LEU A 13 3.67 -8.19 -45.34
C LEU A 13 3.80 -8.77 -43.92
N THR A 14 4.29 -10.02 -43.82
CA THR A 14 4.48 -10.69 -42.52
C THR A 14 5.52 -9.98 -41.66
N GLY A 15 6.63 -9.50 -42.24
CA GLY A 15 7.65 -8.75 -41.51
C GLY A 15 7.13 -7.42 -40.94
N GLY A 16 6.33 -6.69 -41.72
CA GLY A 16 5.68 -5.46 -41.27
C GLY A 16 4.72 -5.68 -40.10
N PHE A 17 3.82 -6.68 -40.23
CA PHE A 17 2.90 -7.03 -39.15
C PHE A 17 3.61 -7.60 -37.92
N ALA A 18 4.61 -8.46 -38.10
CA ALA A 18 5.37 -9.04 -37.00
C ALA A 18 6.10 -7.96 -36.18
N ALA A 19 6.65 -6.93 -36.83
CA ALA A 19 7.28 -5.81 -36.14
C ALA A 19 6.28 -5.04 -35.25
N VAL A 20 5.07 -4.75 -35.77
CA VAL A 20 4.01 -4.07 -34.99
C VAL A 20 3.55 -4.95 -33.82
N ILE A 21 3.32 -6.25 -34.05
CA ILE A 21 2.92 -7.20 -33.01
C ILE A 21 3.98 -7.31 -31.91
N ALA A 22 5.26 -7.43 -32.27
CA ALA A 22 6.34 -7.48 -31.29
C ALA A 22 6.37 -6.23 -30.40
N LEU A 23 6.12 -5.06 -30.99
CA LEU A 23 6.07 -3.80 -30.27
C LEU A 23 4.86 -3.72 -29.32
N LEU A 24 3.70 -4.20 -29.76
CA LEU A 24 2.50 -4.33 -28.91
C LEU A 24 2.74 -5.28 -27.73
N ILE A 25 3.44 -6.39 -27.94
CA ILE A 25 3.80 -7.34 -26.87
C ILE A 25 4.72 -6.66 -25.85
N VAL A 26 5.75 -5.94 -26.29
CA VAL A 26 6.66 -5.20 -25.40
C VAL A 26 5.90 -4.16 -24.58
N LEU A 27 4.99 -3.40 -25.21
CA LEU A 27 4.13 -2.45 -24.53
C LEU A 27 3.25 -3.12 -23.47
N ALA A 28 2.63 -4.25 -23.81
CA ALA A 28 1.77 -4.99 -22.88
C ALA A 28 2.57 -5.52 -21.68
N VAL A 29 3.76 -6.10 -21.91
CA VAL A 29 4.63 -6.60 -20.83
C VAL A 29 5.07 -5.47 -19.89
N ILE A 30 5.50 -4.33 -20.44
CA ILE A 30 5.87 -3.17 -19.62
C ILE A 30 4.66 -2.62 -18.86
N GLY A 31 3.50 -2.50 -19.51
CA GLY A 31 2.28 -2.03 -18.88
C GLY A 31 1.85 -2.91 -17.71
N VAL A 32 1.78 -4.23 -17.93
CA VAL A 32 1.40 -5.21 -16.91
C VAL A 32 2.38 -5.19 -15.74
N THR A 33 3.70 -5.25 -15.99
CA THR A 33 4.70 -5.25 -14.91
C THR A 33 4.65 -3.99 -14.05
N LYS A 34 4.41 -2.82 -14.66
CA LYS A 34 4.31 -1.56 -13.92
C LYS A 34 2.99 -1.43 -13.14
N ILE A 35 1.88 -1.92 -13.70
CA ILE A 35 0.59 -2.00 -12.99
C ILE A 35 0.71 -2.95 -11.79
N SER A 36 1.31 -4.13 -11.96
CA SER A 36 1.52 -5.09 -10.87
C SER A 36 2.38 -4.52 -9.74
N ALA A 37 3.36 -3.66 -10.04
CA ALA A 37 4.15 -3.00 -9.01
C ALA A 37 3.35 -1.97 -8.19
N VAL A 38 2.42 -1.25 -8.84
CA VAL A 38 1.49 -0.33 -8.15
C VAL A 38 0.51 -1.11 -7.28
N ASP A 39 0.00 -2.23 -7.79
CA ASP A 39 -0.90 -3.14 -7.07
C ASP A 39 -0.23 -3.69 -5.80
N ALA A 40 0.98 -4.24 -5.92
CA ALA A 40 1.76 -4.75 -4.79
C ALA A 40 2.03 -3.69 -3.71
N ASN A 41 2.33 -2.44 -4.10
CA ASN A 41 2.52 -1.34 -3.14
C ASN A 41 1.20 -0.97 -2.43
N THR A 42 0.09 -1.00 -3.15
CA THR A 42 -1.25 -0.74 -2.58
C THR A 42 -1.62 -1.82 -1.58
N GLU A 43 -1.32 -3.08 -1.90
CA GLU A 43 -1.55 -4.23 -1.02
C GLU A 43 -0.79 -4.09 0.30
N VAL A 44 0.48 -3.68 0.26
CA VAL A 44 1.28 -3.40 1.47
C VAL A 44 0.69 -2.25 2.30
N ILE A 45 0.19 -1.20 1.66
CA ILE A 45 -0.42 -0.07 2.38
C ILE A 45 -1.69 -0.54 3.11
N LEU A 46 -2.58 -1.26 2.42
CA LEU A 46 -3.90 -1.63 2.95
C LEU A 46 -3.84 -2.80 3.94
N HIS A 47 -3.12 -3.87 3.61
CA HIS A 47 -3.17 -5.12 4.36
C HIS A 47 -2.03 -5.30 5.37
N ASP A 48 -1.02 -4.42 5.34
CA ASP A 48 0.09 -4.45 6.31
C ASP A 48 0.13 -3.16 7.14
N ARG A 49 0.37 -2.01 6.50
CA ARG A 49 0.60 -0.74 7.21
C ARG A 49 -0.65 -0.22 7.90
N PHE A 50 -1.78 -0.24 7.21
CA PHE A 50 -3.03 0.27 7.77
C PHE A 50 -3.54 -0.61 8.91
N VAL A 51 -3.36 -1.93 8.79
CA VAL A 51 -3.65 -2.88 9.88
C VAL A 51 -2.83 -2.54 11.13
N LYS A 52 -1.54 -2.21 11.00
CA LYS A 52 -0.70 -1.79 12.15
C LYS A 52 -1.20 -0.51 12.81
N VAL A 53 -1.67 0.46 12.02
CA VAL A 53 -2.28 1.69 12.54
C VAL A 53 -3.57 1.36 13.31
N GLN A 54 -4.43 0.48 12.78
CA GLN A 54 -5.64 0.06 13.48
C GLN A 54 -5.36 -0.68 14.79
N LEU A 55 -4.33 -1.52 14.83
CA LEU A 55 -3.90 -2.20 16.06
C LEU A 55 -3.39 -1.19 17.10
N ALA A 56 -2.59 -0.20 16.69
CA ALA A 56 -2.15 0.88 17.56
C ALA A 56 -3.33 1.73 18.08
N GLN A 57 -4.31 2.05 17.23
CA GLN A 57 -5.53 2.74 17.65
C GLN A 57 -6.37 1.90 18.62
N THR A 58 -6.40 0.58 18.44
CA THR A 58 -7.05 -0.34 19.38
C THR A 58 -6.40 -0.24 20.74
N VAL A 59 -5.06 -0.24 20.80
CA VAL A 59 -4.31 -0.03 22.05
C VAL A 59 -4.70 1.30 22.71
N GLU A 60 -4.65 2.40 21.98
CA GLU A 60 -4.99 3.73 22.52
C GLU A 60 -6.42 3.79 23.08
N ASN A 61 -7.39 3.28 22.31
CA ASN A 61 -8.80 3.27 22.68
C ASN A 61 -9.06 2.44 23.93
N GLU A 62 -8.47 1.25 24.01
CA GLU A 62 -8.61 0.33 25.13
C GLU A 62 -7.94 0.86 26.41
N VAL A 63 -6.75 1.47 26.30
CA VAL A 63 -6.08 2.13 27.43
C VAL A 63 -6.91 3.30 27.96
N ASN A 64 -7.51 4.08 27.06
CA ASN A 64 -8.44 5.14 27.45
C ASN A 64 -9.73 4.59 28.10
N LYS A 65 -10.21 3.41 27.70
CA LYS A 65 -11.32 2.71 28.39
C LYS A 65 -10.92 2.25 29.80
N GLN A 66 -9.74 1.65 29.95
CA GLN A 66 -9.20 1.21 31.24
C GLN A 66 -9.11 2.38 32.21
N LEU A 67 -8.56 3.51 31.77
CA LEU A 67 -8.45 4.70 32.62
C LEU A 67 -9.82 5.26 33.05
N ARG A 68 -10.80 5.31 32.12
CA ARG A 68 -12.16 5.72 32.47
C ARG A 68 -12.77 4.80 33.52
N ALA A 69 -12.61 3.49 33.37
CA ALA A 69 -13.12 2.52 34.32
C ALA A 69 -12.48 2.69 35.71
N MET A 70 -11.14 2.82 35.78
CA MET A 70 -10.42 3.09 37.04
C MET A 70 -10.88 4.38 37.71
N ARG A 71 -11.06 5.47 36.95
CA ARG A 71 -11.57 6.74 37.46
C ARG A 71 -12.97 6.60 38.04
N THR A 72 -13.89 5.97 37.30
CA THR A 72 -15.25 5.74 37.78
C THR A 72 -15.26 4.91 39.06
N ALA A 73 -14.47 3.85 39.12
CA ALA A 73 -14.33 3.00 40.31
C ALA A 73 -13.80 3.73 41.56
N LEU A 74 -13.01 4.80 41.40
CA LEU A 74 -12.54 5.66 42.51
C LEU A 74 -13.52 6.78 42.89
N ILE A 75 -14.48 7.09 42.03
CA ILE A 75 -15.46 8.16 42.22
C ILE A 75 -16.71 7.63 42.92
N VAL A 76 -17.21 6.47 42.49
CA VAL A 76 -18.47 5.91 42.99
C VAL A 76 -18.26 5.14 44.30
N SER A 77 -19.27 5.17 45.18
CA SER A 77 -19.26 4.41 46.44
C SER A 77 -20.06 3.10 46.35
N ASP A 78 -20.88 2.93 45.30
CA ASP A 78 -21.67 1.71 45.08
C ASP A 78 -20.74 0.56 44.63
N ARG A 79 -20.69 -0.49 45.45
CA ARG A 79 -19.80 -1.64 45.19
C ARG A 79 -20.14 -2.39 43.91
N ALA A 80 -21.41 -2.50 43.54
CA ALA A 80 -21.81 -3.18 42.30
C ALA A 80 -21.32 -2.42 41.08
N ILE A 81 -21.30 -1.07 41.13
CA ILE A 81 -20.74 -0.25 40.06
C ILE A 81 -19.21 -0.40 40.02
N VAL A 82 -18.53 -0.38 41.17
CA VAL A 82 -17.08 -0.60 41.24
C VAL A 82 -16.69 -1.93 40.59
N ASP A 83 -17.34 -3.03 40.98
CA ASP A 83 -17.02 -4.36 40.46
C ASP A 83 -17.30 -4.45 38.94
N SER A 84 -18.36 -3.78 38.45
CA SER A 84 -18.65 -3.67 37.01
C SER A 84 -17.58 -2.90 36.24
N GLU A 85 -17.07 -1.79 36.77
CA GLU A 85 -15.98 -1.03 36.14
C GLU A 85 -14.66 -1.83 36.14
N LEU A 86 -14.34 -2.53 37.23
CA LEU A 86 -13.17 -3.41 37.28
C LEU A 86 -13.28 -4.56 36.26
N ALA A 87 -14.49 -5.12 36.05
CA ALA A 87 -14.72 -6.13 35.02
C ALA A 87 -14.49 -5.58 33.60
N LYS A 88 -14.86 -4.32 33.32
CA LYS A 88 -14.55 -3.66 32.03
C LYS A 88 -13.06 -3.50 31.81
N LEU A 89 -12.30 -3.14 32.86
CA LEU A 89 -10.84 -3.09 32.81
C LEU A 89 -10.28 -4.47 32.49
N GLU A 90 -10.68 -5.51 33.24
CA GLU A 90 -10.19 -6.87 33.06
C GLU A 90 -10.48 -7.40 31.64
N ALA A 91 -11.64 -7.09 31.06
CA ALA A 91 -12.00 -7.44 29.69
C ALA A 91 -11.16 -6.71 28.61
N SER A 92 -10.64 -5.52 28.93
CA SER A 92 -9.83 -4.71 28.02
C SER A 92 -8.37 -5.17 27.92
N LEU A 93 -7.80 -5.68 29.02
CA LEU A 93 -6.41 -6.17 29.08
C LEU A 93 -6.02 -7.15 27.96
N PRO A 94 -6.79 -8.21 27.66
CA PRO A 94 -6.44 -9.14 26.58
C PRO A 94 -6.60 -8.55 25.17
N LEU A 95 -7.38 -7.48 24.98
CA LEU A 95 -7.47 -6.78 23.70
C LEU A 95 -6.17 -6.02 23.40
N VAL A 96 -5.65 -5.28 24.40
CA VAL A 96 -4.35 -4.61 24.30
C VAL A 96 -3.21 -5.60 24.12
N GLY A 97 -3.25 -6.72 24.86
CA GLY A 97 -2.26 -7.80 24.73
C GLY A 97 -2.17 -8.33 23.31
N ARG A 98 -3.30 -8.79 22.77
CA ARG A 98 -3.36 -9.35 21.41
C ARG A 98 -2.94 -8.35 20.34
N ALA A 99 -3.34 -7.07 20.47
CA ALA A 99 -2.95 -6.05 19.50
C ALA A 99 -1.43 -5.86 19.48
N ILE A 100 -0.77 -5.81 20.65
CA ILE A 100 0.69 -5.67 20.74
C ILE A 100 1.41 -6.93 20.25
N ASP A 101 0.88 -8.12 20.54
CA ASP A 101 1.47 -9.36 20.04
C ASP A 101 1.41 -9.43 18.50
N GLN A 102 0.29 -9.01 17.91
CA GLN A 102 0.13 -8.90 16.46
C GLN A 102 1.07 -7.85 15.84
N LEU A 103 1.26 -6.71 16.51
CA LEU A 103 2.26 -5.72 16.10
C LEU A 103 3.68 -6.32 16.16
N GLY A 104 4.03 -7.05 17.23
CA GLY A 104 5.31 -7.73 17.37
C GLY A 104 5.58 -8.76 16.27
N ALA A 105 4.54 -9.46 15.82
CA ALA A 105 4.64 -10.44 14.75
C ALA A 105 4.79 -9.84 13.34
N THR A 106 4.33 -8.60 13.12
CA THR A 106 4.23 -7.99 11.78
C THR A 106 5.19 -6.82 11.56
N VAL A 107 5.77 -6.26 12.62
CA VAL A 107 6.71 -5.14 12.53
C VAL A 107 8.14 -5.65 12.32
N HIS A 108 8.65 -5.50 11.10
CA HIS A 108 9.98 -6.00 10.72
C HIS A 108 11.04 -4.93 10.48
N SER A 109 10.63 -3.67 10.21
CA SER A 109 11.59 -2.59 9.95
C SER A 109 12.27 -2.14 11.25
N GLU A 110 13.55 -1.79 11.19
CA GLU A 110 14.31 -1.34 12.38
C GLU A 110 13.67 -0.13 13.05
N ARG A 111 13.23 0.85 12.26
CA ARG A 111 12.50 2.01 12.77
C ARG A 111 11.17 1.62 13.42
N GLY A 112 10.44 0.67 12.83
CA GLY A 112 9.19 0.17 13.39
C GLY A 112 9.41 -0.59 14.70
N LYS A 113 10.45 -1.44 14.77
CA LYS A 113 10.81 -2.19 15.98
C LYS A 113 11.18 -1.26 17.12
N ALA A 114 11.99 -0.23 16.85
CA ALA A 114 12.36 0.77 17.85
C ALA A 114 11.12 1.50 18.41
N ALA A 115 10.20 1.92 17.54
CA ALA A 115 8.96 2.56 17.97
C ALA A 115 8.05 1.60 18.77
N LEU A 116 7.95 0.34 18.34
CA LEU A 116 7.18 -0.70 19.06
C LEU A 116 7.79 -1.00 20.43
N GLN A 117 9.12 -1.03 20.54
CA GLN A 117 9.80 -1.25 21.81
C GLN A 117 9.46 -0.15 22.82
N ALA A 118 9.51 1.13 22.41
CA ALA A 118 9.12 2.24 23.27
C ALA A 118 7.68 2.12 23.77
N LEU A 119 6.76 1.69 22.90
CA LEU A 119 5.37 1.39 23.26
C LEU A 119 5.28 0.27 24.30
N VAL A 120 5.99 -0.84 24.10
CA VAL A 120 5.99 -2.00 25.01
C VAL A 120 6.57 -1.64 26.39
N GLU A 121 7.65 -0.86 26.43
CA GLU A 121 8.26 -0.38 27.67
C GLU A 121 7.32 0.57 28.44
N GLY A 122 6.66 1.49 27.72
CA GLY A 122 5.64 2.37 28.29
C GLY A 122 4.48 1.58 28.91
N ARG A 123 3.99 0.57 28.18
CA ARG A 123 2.94 -0.33 28.67
C ARG A 123 3.34 -1.06 29.94
N ALA A 124 4.56 -1.60 30.00
CA ALA A 124 5.01 -2.39 31.14
C ALA A 124 4.95 -1.57 32.44
N LYS A 125 5.41 -0.31 32.39
CA LYS A 125 5.37 0.62 33.52
C LYS A 125 3.93 1.00 33.89
N PHE A 126 3.09 1.30 32.90
CA PHE A 126 1.68 1.62 33.13
C PHE A 126 0.92 0.46 33.78
N LYS A 127 1.07 -0.76 33.25
CA LYS A 127 0.37 -1.97 33.72
C LYS A 127 0.71 -2.33 35.16
N ASP A 128 1.96 -2.13 35.58
CA ASP A 128 2.36 -2.38 36.97
C ASP A 128 1.57 -1.50 37.95
N LYS A 129 1.45 -0.20 37.63
CA LYS A 129 0.71 0.76 38.46
C LYS A 129 -0.81 0.56 38.37
N GLU A 130 -1.32 0.18 37.21
CA GLU A 130 -2.72 -0.21 37.03
C GLU A 130 -3.10 -1.36 37.98
N ARG A 131 -2.28 -2.41 38.07
CA ARG A 131 -2.51 -3.52 38.99
C ARG A 131 -2.52 -3.06 40.45
N GLN A 132 -1.54 -2.23 40.85
CA GLN A 132 -1.49 -1.66 42.21
C GLN A 132 -2.76 -0.86 42.52
N LEU A 133 -3.28 -0.09 41.57
CA LEU A 133 -4.52 0.66 41.75
C LEU A 133 -5.73 -0.26 41.93
N VAL A 134 -5.85 -1.32 41.12
CA VAL A 134 -6.93 -2.31 41.28
C VAL A 134 -6.89 -2.95 42.67
N ASP A 135 -5.71 -3.27 43.19
CA ASP A 135 -5.55 -3.84 44.53
C ASP A 135 -6.00 -2.84 45.62
N LEU A 136 -5.64 -1.55 45.50
CA LEU A 136 -6.09 -0.48 46.41
C LEU A 136 -7.61 -0.29 46.37
N ILE A 137 -8.22 -0.29 45.18
CA ILE A 137 -9.68 -0.20 45.01
C ILE A 137 -10.36 -1.40 45.68
N LYS A 138 -9.87 -2.62 45.45
CA LYS A 138 -10.42 -3.84 46.04
C LYS A 138 -10.31 -3.82 47.57
N ALA A 139 -9.23 -3.27 48.11
CA ALA A 139 -8.99 -3.08 49.54
C ALA A 139 -9.75 -1.89 50.18
N GLY A 140 -10.52 -1.13 49.40
CA GLY A 140 -11.27 0.04 49.90
C GLY A 140 -10.40 1.26 50.22
N LYS A 141 -9.12 1.26 49.82
CA LYS A 141 -8.14 2.34 50.04
C LYS A 141 -8.27 3.41 48.95
N VAL A 142 -9.43 4.05 48.88
CA VAL A 142 -9.78 4.97 47.78
C VAL A 142 -8.85 6.19 47.72
N ASP A 143 -8.50 6.79 48.86
CA ASP A 143 -7.63 7.99 48.86
C ASP A 143 -6.20 7.67 48.43
N GLU A 144 -5.63 6.55 48.89
CA GLU A 144 -4.33 6.04 48.40
C GLU A 144 -4.39 5.78 46.88
N GLY A 145 -5.51 5.21 46.40
CA GLY A 145 -5.73 4.95 44.97
C GLY A 145 -5.85 6.23 44.14
N ARG A 146 -6.49 7.29 44.65
CA ARG A 146 -6.56 8.61 44.00
C ARG A 146 -5.19 9.24 43.88
N THR A 147 -4.38 9.18 44.94
CA THR A 147 -3.00 9.66 44.89
C THR A 147 -2.22 8.92 43.82
N LEU A 148 -2.21 7.58 43.86
CA LEU A 148 -1.50 6.75 42.88
C LEU A 148 -1.93 7.04 41.44
N LEU A 149 -3.24 7.22 41.22
CA LEU A 149 -3.77 7.56 39.90
C LEU A 149 -3.13 8.84 39.37
N VAL A 150 -3.14 9.91 40.18
CA VAL A 150 -2.69 11.23 39.75
C VAL A 150 -1.16 11.32 39.65
N THR A 151 -0.43 10.75 40.61
CA THR A 151 1.03 10.91 40.71
C THR A 151 1.81 9.96 39.82
N ASP A 152 1.31 8.75 39.59
CA ASP A 152 2.04 7.71 38.87
C ASP A 152 1.36 7.31 37.56
N ILE A 153 0.06 7.02 37.59
CA ILE A 153 -0.62 6.44 36.42
C ILE A 153 -0.82 7.47 35.31
N LEU A 154 -1.30 8.69 35.61
CA LEU A 154 -1.53 9.70 34.56
C LEU A 154 -0.25 10.09 33.82
N PRO A 155 0.90 10.37 34.48
CA PRO A 155 2.15 10.62 33.76
C PRO A 155 2.61 9.43 32.90
N LEU A 156 2.50 8.20 33.43
CA LEU A 156 2.87 7.00 32.68
C LEU A 156 1.94 6.77 31.48
N GLN A 157 0.65 7.09 31.61
CA GLN A 157 -0.30 7.04 30.51
C GLN A 157 0.12 8.01 29.40
N THR A 158 0.47 9.26 29.74
CA THR A 158 0.93 10.24 28.75
C THR A 158 2.17 9.75 28.01
N VAL A 159 3.15 9.19 28.72
CA VAL A 159 4.35 8.60 28.09
C VAL A 159 3.98 7.42 27.19
N TYR A 160 3.10 6.54 27.67
CA TYR A 160 2.68 5.36 26.91
C TYR A 160 1.91 5.72 25.65
N LEU A 161 0.88 6.57 25.75
CA LEU A 161 0.08 6.98 24.58
C LEU A 161 0.89 7.85 23.61
N GLY A 162 1.84 8.67 24.09
CA GLY A 162 2.78 9.36 23.22
C GLY A 162 3.68 8.38 22.42
N ALA A 163 4.06 7.24 23.01
CA ALA A 163 4.78 6.19 22.28
C ALA A 163 3.87 5.46 21.25
N VAL A 164 2.58 5.31 21.54
CA VAL A 164 1.58 4.79 20.57
C VAL A 164 1.43 5.76 19.39
N GLU A 165 1.27 7.05 19.65
CA GLU A 165 1.22 8.09 18.62
C GLU A 165 2.49 8.08 17.76
N ARG A 166 3.67 8.02 18.38
CA ARG A 166 4.93 7.98 17.63
C ARG A 166 5.09 6.72 16.77
N PHE A 167 4.52 5.60 17.22
CA PHE A 167 4.45 4.39 16.40
C PHE A 167 3.53 4.58 15.19
N VAL A 168 2.35 5.19 15.37
CA VAL A 168 1.42 5.52 14.28
C VAL A 168 2.07 6.47 13.27
N GLU A 169 2.73 7.54 13.73
CA GLU A 169 3.48 8.46 12.88
C GLU A 169 4.55 7.74 12.07
N THR A 170 5.28 6.80 12.67
CA THR A 170 6.29 6.00 11.96
C THR A 170 5.67 5.15 10.85
N GLN A 171 4.46 4.61 11.05
CA GLN A 171 3.76 3.90 9.96
C GLN A 171 3.25 4.87 8.89
N ALA A 172 2.75 6.05 9.29
CA ALA A 172 2.27 7.08 8.36
C ALA A 172 3.41 7.63 7.47
N GLU A 173 4.56 7.97 8.05
CA GLU A 173 5.76 8.39 7.31
C GLU A 173 6.19 7.30 6.31
N SER A 174 6.14 6.02 6.71
CA SER A 174 6.45 4.91 5.82
C SER A 174 5.44 4.79 4.67
N MET A 175 4.13 4.93 4.94
CA MET A 175 3.10 4.92 3.89
C MET A 175 3.28 6.06 2.89
N GLU A 176 3.63 7.25 3.36
CA GLU A 176 3.90 8.41 2.50
C GLU A 176 5.10 8.15 1.58
N GLU A 177 6.17 7.58 2.11
CA GLU A 177 7.36 7.19 1.34
C GLU A 177 6.99 6.16 0.25
N PHE A 178 6.26 5.10 0.60
CA PHE A 178 5.79 4.10 -0.36
C PHE A 178 4.86 4.71 -1.42
N GLY A 179 3.95 5.59 -1.01
CA GLY A 179 3.05 6.31 -1.92
C GLY A 179 3.82 7.20 -2.91
N ALA A 180 4.84 7.92 -2.44
CA ALA A 180 5.71 8.74 -3.28
C ALA A 180 6.51 7.89 -4.29
N GLN A 181 7.07 6.76 -3.85
CA GLN A 181 7.78 5.82 -4.72
C GLN A 181 6.85 5.20 -5.77
N ALA A 182 5.64 4.78 -5.39
CA ALA A 182 4.63 4.25 -6.31
C ALA A 182 4.21 5.29 -7.36
N SER A 183 4.00 6.54 -6.93
CA SER A 183 3.66 7.66 -7.83
C SER A 183 4.79 7.98 -8.81
N ALA A 184 6.05 7.97 -8.36
CA ALA A 184 7.21 8.14 -9.24
C ALA A 184 7.30 7.00 -10.27
N LEU A 185 7.10 5.75 -9.85
CA LEU A 185 7.10 4.58 -10.73
C LEU A 185 5.99 4.65 -11.78
N ALA A 186 4.77 5.02 -11.37
CA ALA A 186 3.62 5.19 -12.25
C ALA A 186 3.85 6.30 -13.29
N ARG A 187 4.40 7.45 -12.88
CA ARG A 187 4.75 8.54 -13.80
C ARG A 187 5.80 8.11 -14.82
N GLY A 188 6.87 7.46 -14.38
CA GLY A 188 7.91 6.93 -15.27
C GLY A 188 7.36 5.90 -16.26
N ALA A 189 6.53 4.98 -15.78
CA ALA A 189 5.85 3.99 -16.63
C ALA A 189 4.96 4.64 -17.68
N ARG A 190 4.15 5.64 -17.28
CA ARG A 190 3.29 6.39 -18.19
C ARG A 190 4.09 7.09 -19.28
N THR A 191 5.16 7.81 -18.91
CA THR A 191 6.03 8.48 -19.89
C THR A 191 6.63 7.48 -20.88
N LEU A 192 7.15 6.35 -20.38
CA LEU A 192 7.73 5.31 -21.23
C LEU A 192 6.70 4.71 -22.19
N MET A 193 5.50 4.40 -21.72
CA MET A 193 4.41 3.88 -22.57
C MET A 193 4.01 4.90 -23.65
N ILE A 194 3.93 6.20 -23.32
CA ILE A 194 3.63 7.24 -24.30
C ILE A 194 4.72 7.29 -25.37
N VAL A 195 5.99 7.33 -24.98
CA VAL A 195 7.13 7.38 -25.92
C VAL A 195 7.14 6.16 -26.83
N LEU A 196 6.99 4.95 -26.28
CA LEU A 196 6.95 3.71 -27.05
C LEU A 196 5.73 3.67 -27.97
N SER A 197 4.57 4.17 -27.55
CA SER A 197 3.37 4.25 -28.37
C SER A 197 3.57 5.20 -29.56
N VAL A 198 4.18 6.36 -29.35
CA VAL A 198 4.52 7.30 -30.43
C VAL A 198 5.47 6.66 -31.44
N ILE A 199 6.52 5.99 -30.96
CA ILE A 199 7.47 5.26 -31.83
C ILE A 199 6.75 4.16 -32.62
N ALA A 200 5.85 3.41 -31.97
CA ALA A 200 5.05 2.37 -32.60
C ALA A 200 4.20 2.90 -33.75
N VAL A 201 3.51 4.02 -33.52
CA VAL A 201 2.67 4.69 -34.53
C VAL A 201 3.52 5.15 -35.71
N LEU A 202 4.67 5.80 -35.45
CA LEU A 202 5.57 6.26 -36.51
C LEU A 202 6.11 5.09 -37.35
N LEU A 203 6.47 3.97 -36.71
CA LEU A 203 6.91 2.76 -37.41
C LEU A 203 5.79 2.13 -38.23
N ALA A 204 4.57 2.03 -37.68
CA ALA A 204 3.41 1.50 -38.39
C ALA A 204 3.08 2.34 -39.64
N VAL A 205 3.09 3.67 -39.52
CA VAL A 205 2.92 4.59 -40.65
C VAL A 205 4.04 4.40 -41.68
N GLY A 206 5.29 4.30 -41.24
CA GLY A 206 6.44 4.05 -42.12
C GLY A 206 6.32 2.75 -42.91
N ILE A 207 5.94 1.65 -42.23
CA ILE A 207 5.69 0.35 -42.85
C ILE A 207 4.53 0.43 -43.84
N ALA A 208 3.42 1.09 -43.48
CA ALA A 208 2.27 1.26 -44.37
C ALA A 208 2.65 2.01 -45.66
N VAL A 209 3.43 3.08 -45.56
CA VAL A 209 3.95 3.84 -46.72
C VAL A 209 4.88 2.98 -47.59
N LEU A 210 5.78 2.21 -46.97
CA LEU A 210 6.70 1.31 -47.67
C LEU A 210 5.96 0.19 -48.40
N LEU A 211 4.97 -0.45 -47.77
CA LEU A 211 4.15 -1.49 -48.39
C LEU A 211 3.32 -0.92 -49.54
N THR A 212 2.71 0.26 -49.35
CA THR A 212 1.93 0.95 -50.40
C THR A 212 2.80 1.24 -51.63
N ARG A 213 4.03 1.73 -51.41
CA ARG A 213 4.97 2.04 -52.51
C ARG A 213 5.56 0.80 -53.18
N SER A 214 5.84 -0.26 -52.42
CA SER A 214 6.59 -1.43 -52.92
C SER A 214 5.72 -2.59 -53.39
N ILE A 215 4.43 -2.61 -53.04
CA ILE A 215 3.48 -3.68 -53.39
C ILE A 215 2.27 -3.09 -54.10
N THR A 216 1.50 -2.23 -53.41
CA THR A 216 0.21 -1.75 -53.92
C THR A 216 0.35 -0.97 -55.23
N ARG A 217 1.31 -0.05 -55.31
CA ARG A 217 1.56 0.74 -56.54
C ARG A 217 2.00 -0.11 -57.75
N PRO A 218 3.03 -0.99 -57.65
CA PRO A 218 3.42 -1.85 -58.77
C PRO A 218 2.30 -2.81 -59.22
N ILE A 219 1.54 -3.40 -58.29
CA ILE A 219 0.42 -4.27 -58.65
C ILE A 219 -0.66 -3.47 -59.39
N ALA A 220 -1.00 -2.26 -58.92
CA ALA A 220 -1.97 -1.40 -59.61
C ALA A 220 -1.49 -0.94 -61.01
N GLN A 221 -0.18 -0.85 -61.25
CA GLN A 221 0.36 -0.65 -62.60
C GLN A 221 0.24 -1.91 -63.45
N ALA A 222 0.61 -3.08 -62.92
CA ALA A 222 0.50 -4.34 -63.64
C ALA A 222 -0.94 -4.68 -64.04
N VAL A 223 -1.91 -4.42 -63.14
CA VAL A 223 -3.35 -4.58 -63.44
C VAL A 223 -3.78 -3.66 -64.57
N ARG A 224 -3.41 -2.37 -64.54
CA ARG A 224 -3.75 -1.43 -65.61
C ARG A 224 -3.18 -1.84 -66.97
N VAL A 225 -1.95 -2.35 -67.00
CA VAL A 225 -1.32 -2.88 -68.23
C VAL A 225 -2.08 -4.11 -68.73
N ALA A 226 -2.45 -5.03 -67.84
CA ALA A 226 -3.25 -6.20 -68.23
C ALA A 226 -4.64 -5.81 -68.76
N GLU A 227 -5.28 -4.79 -68.19
CA GLU A 227 -6.56 -4.24 -68.66
C GLU A 227 -6.44 -3.58 -70.04
N THR A 228 -5.34 -2.84 -70.32
CA THR A 228 -5.11 -2.23 -71.65
C THR A 228 -4.88 -3.30 -72.71
N VAL A 229 -4.09 -4.33 -72.39
CA VAL A 229 -3.89 -5.49 -73.28
C VAL A 229 -5.21 -6.23 -73.53
N ALA A 230 -6.04 -6.43 -72.49
CA ALA A 230 -7.34 -7.08 -72.62
C ALA A 230 -8.36 -6.24 -73.42
N ALA A 231 -8.25 -4.91 -73.36
CA ALA A 231 -9.05 -3.98 -74.16
C ALA A 231 -8.59 -3.86 -75.62
N GLY A 232 -7.46 -4.48 -75.99
CA GLY A 232 -6.91 -4.45 -77.34
C GLY A 232 -6.19 -3.14 -77.71
N ASP A 233 -5.84 -2.33 -76.72
CA ASP A 233 -5.13 -1.05 -76.88
C ASP A 233 -3.66 -1.24 -76.47
N LEU A 234 -2.80 -1.50 -77.47
CA LEU A 234 -1.36 -1.67 -77.35
C LEU A 234 -0.62 -0.52 -78.05
#